data_AF-A0A8K0JE37-F1
#
_entry.id   AF-A0A8K0JE37-F1
#
_cell.length_a   1.000
_cell.length_b   1.000
_cell.length_c   1.000
_cell.angle_alpha   90.00
_cell.angle_beta   90.00
_cell.angle_gamma   90.00
#
_symmetry.space_group_name_H-M   'P 1'
#
loop_
_entity.id
_entity.type
_entity.pdbx_description
1 polymer ?
#
loop_
_entity_poly.entity_id
_entity_poly.type
_entity_poly.pdbx_seq_one_letter_code
_entity_poly.pdbx_strand_id
1 'polypeptide(L)'
;MSSDRARSTTDEIRAIARIRSNKDVFIQFLLCRLPGFDEPDLKVFFEPKGRSITPYSPFSPSDLSDLTPLSFQTDNERPLDIESLTKRLEDIAKDRSRARMLSALPRCTGIEAASDWLNGFEAGMLDRGVEDDDAKMAKYWKTCVVAESPAAVWMDTLDEATRKSFRLLERSYRDRFGSGRVRSEAECLQDLRRMRMRDEDLGGKDDKGFLKHEVYARELITISSRIPNTSMSDGLKASTILEGVGPELRKFIRHATGRDPSVMDVISSIKSLADEDIEMIQEPYRWKKQLDELKKAASTPTRQFGGVSQSYNNQENRNSGTQNYDRGGSYQQNRNDTAEIPIGPFATNASGERAYGEAIRMWYGRYGDGATASLSRPFPLSPGTAKPGSGECFRCGRVGHLRPMCSANNPIPENEQRYRGQVMAEDKRRVGGGQRYDQRGQGTGANNVQPIRGLAEGSGYAYMPQRHEINDREESPFEDTVWTPPFYGQGNEAGFGQ
;
A
#
# COMPACT_ATOMS: atom_id res chain seq x y z
N MET A 1 0.58 33.14 -67.93
CA MET A 1 -0.08 32.11 -67.11
C MET A 1 0.61 30.73 -67.21
N SER A 2 1.94 30.64 -67.13
CA SER A 2 2.65 29.34 -67.18
C SER A 2 3.71 29.17 -66.06
N SER A 3 3.72 30.05 -65.07
CA SER A 3 4.67 30.04 -63.95
C SER A 3 4.08 29.40 -62.68
N ASP A 4 2.76 29.51 -62.48
CA ASP A 4 2.14 29.12 -61.20
C ASP A 4 1.80 27.62 -61.12
N ARG A 5 1.75 26.91 -62.25
CA ARG A 5 1.45 25.47 -62.27
C ARG A 5 2.65 24.59 -61.90
N ALA A 6 3.88 25.08 -62.08
CA ALA A 6 5.10 24.31 -61.79
C ALA A 6 5.47 24.32 -60.28
N ARG A 7 5.07 25.36 -59.54
CA ARG A 7 5.33 25.44 -58.09
C ARG A 7 4.44 24.47 -57.30
N SER A 8 3.18 24.31 -57.70
CA SER A 8 2.21 23.40 -57.06
C SER A 8 2.65 21.94 -57.06
N THR A 9 3.17 21.45 -58.20
CA THR A 9 3.56 20.04 -58.34
C THR A 9 4.84 19.72 -57.56
N THR A 10 5.74 20.70 -57.42
CA THR A 10 7.01 20.51 -56.69
C THR A 10 6.78 20.44 -55.17
N ASP A 11 5.79 21.17 -54.66
CA ASP A 11 5.44 21.15 -53.23
C ASP A 11 4.61 19.92 -52.85
N GLU A 12 3.76 19.40 -53.74
CA GLU A 12 3.09 18.11 -53.54
C GLU A 12 4.07 16.93 -53.54
N ILE A 13 5.07 16.93 -54.44
CA ILE A 13 6.10 15.88 -54.47
C ILE A 13 6.96 15.92 -53.20
N ARG A 14 7.29 17.10 -52.66
CA ARG A 14 8.00 17.24 -51.37
C ARG A 14 7.15 16.79 -50.18
N ALA A 15 5.84 17.04 -50.20
CA ALA A 15 4.93 16.59 -49.13
C ALA A 15 4.79 15.06 -49.13
N ILE A 16 4.64 14.44 -50.29
CA ILE A 16 4.56 12.98 -50.45
C ILE A 16 5.90 12.32 -50.08
N ALA A 17 7.04 12.91 -50.47
CA ALA A 17 8.36 12.43 -50.09
C ALA A 17 8.62 12.53 -48.58
N ARG A 18 8.13 13.59 -47.90
CA ARG A 18 8.20 13.72 -46.43
C ARG A 18 7.34 12.69 -45.70
N ILE A 19 6.17 12.35 -46.23
CA ILE A 19 5.29 11.34 -45.63
C ILE A 19 5.88 9.93 -45.79
N ARG A 20 6.51 9.61 -46.94
CA ARG A 20 7.22 8.33 -47.14
C ARG A 20 8.45 8.21 -46.25
N SER A 21 9.29 9.25 -46.22
CA SER A 21 10.48 9.30 -45.35
C SER A 21 10.14 9.11 -43.87
N ASN A 22 9.05 9.70 -43.37
CA ASN A 22 8.64 9.51 -41.98
C ASN A 22 8.10 8.11 -41.69
N LYS A 23 7.46 7.43 -42.66
CA LYS A 23 7.01 6.04 -42.48
C LYS A 23 8.18 5.06 -42.43
N ASP A 24 9.18 5.25 -43.28
CA ASP A 24 10.38 4.39 -43.33
C ASP A 24 11.24 4.56 -42.07
N VAL A 25 11.38 5.79 -41.58
CA VAL A 25 12.07 6.10 -40.31
C VAL A 25 11.29 5.53 -39.11
N PHE A 26 9.96 5.58 -39.14
CA PHE A 26 9.13 5.04 -38.04
C PHE A 26 9.15 3.51 -37.99
N ILE A 27 9.19 2.84 -39.15
CA ILE A 27 9.33 1.38 -39.23
C ILE A 27 10.74 0.94 -38.80
N GLN A 28 11.79 1.65 -39.20
CA GLN A 28 13.16 1.38 -38.72
C GLN A 28 13.29 1.61 -37.20
N PHE A 29 12.66 2.66 -36.66
CA PHE A 29 12.70 2.95 -35.22
C PHE A 29 11.95 1.89 -34.38
N LEU A 30 10.89 1.29 -34.93
CA LEU A 30 10.16 0.19 -34.29
C LEU A 30 10.94 -1.13 -34.28
N LEU A 31 11.76 -1.39 -35.31
CA LEU A 31 12.56 -2.62 -35.39
C LEU A 31 13.76 -2.62 -34.42
N CYS A 32 14.37 -1.45 -34.15
CA CYS A 32 15.54 -1.33 -33.26
C CYS A 32 15.23 -1.40 -31.75
N ARG A 33 13.96 -1.47 -31.33
CA ARG A 33 13.54 -1.45 -29.91
C ARG A 33 12.95 -2.77 -29.40
N LEU A 34 13.03 -3.84 -30.20
CA LEU A 34 12.53 -5.16 -29.83
C LEU A 34 13.65 -6.01 -29.19
N PRO A 35 13.52 -6.43 -27.92
CA PRO A 35 14.48 -7.36 -27.32
C PRO A 35 14.27 -8.78 -27.90
N GLY A 36 15.35 -9.41 -28.38
CA GLY A 36 15.37 -10.82 -28.80
C GLY A 36 15.82 -11.13 -30.24
N PHE A 37 16.48 -10.19 -30.94
CA PHE A 37 17.14 -10.47 -32.23
C PHE A 37 18.63 -10.73 -31.98
N ASP A 38 19.03 -12.00 -31.96
CA ASP A 38 20.44 -12.43 -32.02
C ASP A 38 20.65 -13.24 -33.31
N GLU A 39 21.22 -12.64 -34.36
CA GLU A 39 22.02 -13.29 -35.43
C GLU A 39 22.58 -12.23 -36.44
N PRO A 40 23.64 -12.53 -37.25
CA PRO A 40 24.90 -11.78 -37.15
C PRO A 40 25.34 -11.06 -38.44
N ASP A 41 24.45 -10.42 -39.19
CA ASP A 41 24.81 -9.79 -40.49
C ASP A 41 24.66 -8.26 -40.58
N LEU A 42 24.44 -7.56 -39.46
CA LEU A 42 24.47 -6.09 -39.41
C LEU A 42 25.66 -5.58 -38.61
N LYS A 43 26.87 -5.73 -39.15
CA LYS A 43 28.04 -4.97 -38.70
C LYS A 43 28.00 -3.56 -39.26
N VAL A 44 27.42 -2.62 -38.51
CA VAL A 44 27.68 -1.20 -38.71
C VAL A 44 29.06 -0.88 -38.12
N PHE A 45 30.07 -0.72 -38.97
CA PHE A 45 31.37 -0.20 -38.56
C PHE A 45 31.28 1.31 -38.34
N PHE A 46 31.46 1.77 -37.11
CA PHE A 46 31.92 3.13 -36.85
C PHE A 46 33.40 3.04 -36.45
N GLU A 47 34.31 3.34 -37.37
CA GLU A 47 35.70 3.67 -37.02
C GLU A 47 35.77 5.12 -36.55
N PRO A 48 36.26 5.40 -35.32
CA PRO A 48 36.57 6.76 -34.93
C PRO A 48 37.98 7.12 -35.42
N LYS A 49 38.07 7.98 -36.44
CA LYS A 49 39.33 8.69 -36.71
C LYS A 49 39.61 9.64 -35.56
N GLY A 50 40.70 9.35 -34.86
CA GLY A 50 41.07 9.97 -33.59
C GLY A 50 41.07 11.49 -33.60
N ARG A 51 40.40 12.06 -32.60
CA ARG A 51 40.71 13.35 -31.97
C ARG A 51 40.31 13.26 -30.50
N SER A 52 41.29 13.49 -29.63
CA SER A 52 41.11 13.68 -28.19
C SER A 52 40.22 14.90 -27.96
N ILE A 53 39.14 14.73 -27.21
CA ILE A 53 38.27 15.82 -26.76
C ILE A 53 38.37 15.89 -25.24
N THR A 54 38.96 16.97 -24.73
CA THR A 54 38.83 17.40 -23.33
C THR A 54 37.50 18.15 -23.14
N PRO A 55 36.83 18.03 -21.99
CA PRO A 55 35.55 18.68 -21.76
C PRO A 55 35.75 20.17 -21.41
N TYR A 56 34.74 20.97 -21.75
CA TYR A 56 34.57 22.42 -21.52
C TYR A 56 34.96 23.37 -22.67
N SER A 57 34.03 23.54 -23.63
CA SER A 57 33.68 24.86 -24.19
C SER A 57 32.33 24.78 -24.95
N PRO A 58 31.43 25.77 -24.82
CA PRO A 58 30.13 25.75 -25.52
C PRO A 58 30.28 26.16 -26.99
N PHE A 59 29.65 25.38 -27.89
CA PHE A 59 29.62 25.65 -29.34
C PHE A 59 28.58 26.73 -29.70
N SER A 60 28.93 27.58 -30.66
CA SER A 60 28.07 28.62 -31.25
C SER A 60 27.35 28.09 -32.52
N PRO A 61 26.13 28.55 -32.87
CA PRO A 61 25.25 27.92 -33.86
C PRO A 61 25.61 28.08 -35.35
N SER A 62 26.87 28.38 -35.71
CA SER A 62 27.22 28.80 -37.07
C SER A 62 27.80 27.70 -37.99
N ASP A 63 28.08 26.50 -37.49
CA ASP A 63 28.89 25.50 -38.21
C ASP A 63 28.10 24.41 -38.99
N LEU A 64 26.81 24.62 -39.29
CA LEU A 64 25.94 23.60 -39.90
C LEU A 64 25.63 23.79 -41.40
N SER A 65 26.37 24.62 -42.13
CA SER A 65 26.05 24.92 -43.55
C SER A 65 26.76 24.03 -44.60
N ASP A 66 27.74 23.20 -44.23
CA ASP A 66 28.61 22.53 -45.22
C ASP A 66 28.54 20.99 -45.24
N LEU A 67 27.35 20.39 -45.18
CA LEU A 67 27.20 18.95 -45.44
C LEU A 67 26.40 18.70 -46.72
N THR A 68 27.11 18.24 -47.76
CA THR A 68 26.52 17.73 -49.01
C THR A 68 26.08 16.27 -48.86
N PRO A 69 24.95 15.83 -49.46
CA PRO A 69 24.49 14.46 -49.31
C PRO A 69 25.15 13.51 -50.32
N LEU A 70 25.76 12.44 -49.81
CA LEU A 70 26.22 11.28 -50.58
C LEU A 70 25.02 10.45 -51.05
N SER A 71 24.89 10.25 -52.37
CA SER A 71 23.90 9.33 -52.96
C SER A 71 24.40 7.89 -52.83
N PHE A 72 23.63 7.03 -52.18
CA PHE A 72 23.82 5.57 -52.21
C PHE A 72 22.87 4.96 -53.25
N GLN A 73 23.42 4.24 -54.23
CA GLN A 73 22.70 3.31 -55.10
C GLN A 73 22.87 1.89 -54.54
N THR A 74 21.78 1.15 -54.38
CA THR A 74 21.81 -0.28 -54.03
C THR A 74 21.10 -1.09 -55.10
N ASP A 75 21.84 -1.94 -55.81
CA ASP A 75 21.46 -2.65 -57.04
C ASP A 75 20.53 -3.87 -56.85
N ASN A 76 19.62 -3.90 -55.87
CA ASN A 76 18.69 -5.03 -55.72
C ASN A 76 17.32 -4.59 -55.16
N GLU A 77 16.58 -3.81 -55.95
CA GLU A 77 15.19 -3.47 -55.67
C GLU A 77 14.26 -4.60 -56.13
N ARG A 78 14.09 -5.65 -55.31
CA ARG A 78 12.76 -6.30 -55.28
C ARG A 78 11.84 -5.37 -54.50
N PRO A 79 10.72 -4.90 -55.08
CA PRO A 79 9.79 -4.05 -54.35
C PRO A 79 9.31 -4.83 -53.13
N LEU A 80 9.62 -4.30 -51.94
CA LEU A 80 9.09 -4.83 -50.69
C LEU A 80 7.56 -4.77 -50.79
N ASP A 81 6.91 -5.92 -50.68
CA ASP A 81 5.46 -6.00 -50.61
C ASP A 81 4.99 -5.47 -49.25
N ILE A 82 4.75 -4.16 -49.21
CA ILE A 82 4.32 -3.42 -48.02
C ILE A 82 3.01 -4.00 -47.48
N GLU A 83 2.14 -4.54 -48.35
CA GLU A 83 0.85 -5.11 -47.96
C GLU A 83 1.04 -6.42 -47.21
N SER A 84 1.94 -7.29 -47.69
CA SER A 84 2.33 -8.52 -46.97
C SER A 84 2.98 -8.24 -45.61
N LEU A 85 3.83 -7.21 -45.50
CA LEU A 85 4.46 -6.82 -44.24
C LEU A 85 3.46 -6.24 -43.25
N THR A 86 2.53 -5.41 -43.72
CA THR A 86 1.48 -4.83 -42.87
C THR A 86 0.59 -5.92 -42.30
N LYS A 87 0.17 -6.88 -43.13
CA LYS A 87 -0.61 -8.04 -42.69
C LYS A 87 0.12 -8.88 -41.65
N ARG A 88 1.41 -9.16 -41.87
CA ARG A 88 2.25 -9.89 -40.89
C ARG A 88 2.35 -9.16 -39.55
N LEU A 89 2.50 -7.84 -39.56
CA LEU A 89 2.55 -7.04 -38.33
C LEU A 89 1.22 -7.03 -37.58
N GLU A 90 0.09 -6.97 -38.30
CA GLU A 90 -1.23 -7.10 -37.70
C GLU A 90 -1.44 -8.48 -37.06
N ASP A 91 -0.99 -9.55 -37.71
CA ASP A 91 -1.08 -10.91 -37.18
C ASP A 91 -0.20 -11.07 -35.93
N ILE A 92 1.03 -10.55 -35.93
CA ILE A 92 1.91 -10.54 -34.75
C ILE A 92 1.31 -9.72 -33.60
N ALA A 93 0.68 -8.58 -33.89
CA ALA A 93 0.03 -7.75 -32.89
C ALA A 93 -1.19 -8.45 -32.27
N LYS A 94 -2.00 -9.14 -33.09
CA LYS A 94 -3.12 -9.97 -32.63
C LYS A 94 -2.64 -11.13 -31.76
N ASP A 95 -1.57 -11.81 -32.16
CA ASP A 95 -1.00 -12.93 -31.39
C ASP A 95 -0.39 -12.50 -30.06
N ARG A 96 0.34 -11.38 -30.02
CA ARG A 96 0.86 -10.81 -28.77
C ARG A 96 -0.25 -10.32 -27.85
N SER A 97 -1.30 -9.73 -28.41
CA SER A 97 -2.48 -9.33 -27.64
C SER A 97 -3.16 -10.57 -27.05
N ARG A 98 -3.29 -11.66 -27.82
CA ARG A 98 -3.84 -12.93 -27.36
C ARG A 98 -2.99 -13.60 -26.28
N ALA A 99 -1.67 -13.59 -26.41
CA ALA A 99 -0.76 -14.13 -25.40
C ALA A 99 -0.79 -13.32 -24.09
N ARG A 100 -0.79 -11.99 -24.17
CA ARG A 100 -0.98 -11.11 -23.01
C ARG A 100 -2.36 -11.30 -22.38
N MET A 101 -3.41 -11.43 -23.21
CA MET A 101 -4.78 -11.70 -22.76
C MET A 101 -4.90 -13.02 -22.00
N LEU A 102 -4.23 -14.10 -22.44
CA LEU A 102 -4.28 -15.38 -21.72
C LEU A 102 -3.45 -15.36 -20.43
N SER A 103 -2.36 -14.58 -20.38
CA SER A 103 -1.52 -14.45 -19.17
C SER A 103 -2.21 -13.69 -18.03
N ALA A 104 -3.27 -12.93 -18.31
CA ALA A 104 -3.98 -12.13 -17.34
C ALA A 104 -5.17 -12.87 -16.67
N LEU A 105 -5.56 -14.06 -17.16
CA LEU A 105 -6.63 -14.84 -16.53
C LEU A 105 -6.11 -15.61 -15.32
N PRO A 106 -6.91 -15.77 -14.25
CA PRO A 106 -6.49 -16.54 -13.07
C PRO A 106 -6.29 -18.01 -13.42
N ARG A 107 -5.21 -18.60 -12.92
CA ARG A 107 -4.90 -20.03 -13.09
C ARG A 107 -5.78 -20.87 -12.16
N CYS A 108 -6.43 -21.89 -12.70
CA CYS A 108 -7.26 -22.83 -11.95
C CYS A 108 -6.45 -24.04 -11.54
N THR A 109 -6.28 -24.24 -10.24
CA THR A 109 -5.63 -25.45 -9.69
C THR A 109 -6.62 -26.34 -8.95
N GLY A 110 -7.79 -25.80 -8.56
CA GLY A 110 -8.77 -26.52 -7.73
C GLY A 110 -8.37 -26.59 -6.26
N ILE A 111 -7.38 -25.80 -5.83
CA ILE A 111 -6.96 -25.65 -4.42
C ILE A 111 -7.47 -24.33 -3.85
N GLU A 112 -7.62 -23.33 -4.71
CA GLU A 112 -8.20 -22.03 -4.41
C GLU A 112 -9.70 -22.13 -4.06
N ALA A 113 -10.21 -21.12 -3.34
CA ALA A 113 -11.64 -21.02 -3.07
C ALA A 113 -12.38 -20.88 -4.41
N ALA A 114 -13.28 -21.82 -4.71
CA ALA A 114 -13.92 -21.86 -6.03
C ALA A 114 -14.66 -20.57 -6.36
N SER A 115 -15.31 -19.93 -5.37
CA SER A 115 -16.00 -18.65 -5.56
C SER A 115 -15.04 -17.53 -5.94
N ASP A 116 -13.87 -17.42 -5.29
CA ASP A 116 -12.90 -16.35 -5.58
C ASP A 116 -12.32 -16.53 -6.97
N TRP A 117 -12.02 -17.76 -7.35
CA TRP A 117 -11.52 -18.07 -8.69
C TRP A 117 -12.57 -17.82 -9.76
N LEU A 118 -13.81 -18.26 -9.54
CA LEU A 118 -14.95 -18.03 -10.44
C LEU A 118 -15.18 -16.53 -10.69
N ASN A 119 -15.22 -15.73 -9.61
CA ASN A 119 -15.38 -14.28 -9.72
C ASN A 119 -14.25 -13.64 -10.54
N GLY A 120 -13.00 -14.07 -10.31
CA GLY A 120 -11.85 -13.59 -11.07
C GLY A 120 -11.91 -14.00 -12.55
N PHE A 121 -12.36 -15.22 -12.83
CA PHE A 121 -12.54 -15.72 -14.19
C PHE A 121 -13.64 -14.96 -14.93
N GLU A 122 -14.82 -14.79 -14.31
CA GLU A 122 -15.96 -14.06 -14.86
C GLU A 122 -15.64 -12.59 -15.12
N ALA A 123 -14.98 -11.92 -14.18
CA ALA A 123 -14.49 -10.54 -14.40
C ALA A 123 -13.53 -10.47 -15.60
N GLY A 124 -12.67 -11.47 -15.77
CA GLY A 124 -11.81 -11.61 -16.94
C GLY A 124 -12.59 -11.83 -18.25
N MET A 125 -13.70 -12.56 -18.21
CA MET A 125 -14.56 -12.76 -19.38
C MET A 125 -15.34 -11.49 -19.74
N LEU A 126 -15.83 -10.75 -18.75
CA LEU A 126 -16.49 -9.45 -18.93
C LEU A 126 -15.57 -8.42 -19.59
N ASP A 127 -14.32 -8.31 -19.11
CA ASP A 127 -13.29 -7.43 -19.71
C ASP A 127 -13.00 -7.78 -21.19
N ARG A 128 -13.32 -9.02 -21.60
CA ARG A 128 -13.14 -9.51 -22.97
C ARG A 128 -14.41 -9.46 -23.82
N GLY A 129 -15.55 -9.05 -23.27
CA GLY A 129 -16.85 -9.02 -23.96
C GLY A 129 -17.31 -10.41 -24.40
N VAL A 130 -17.10 -11.43 -23.56
CA VAL A 130 -17.48 -12.83 -23.84
C VAL A 130 -18.36 -13.46 -22.75
N GLU A 131 -18.88 -12.66 -21.83
CA GLU A 131 -19.72 -13.05 -20.71
C GLU A 131 -21.03 -13.75 -21.12
N ASP A 132 -21.56 -13.45 -22.31
CA ASP A 132 -22.81 -14.03 -22.81
C ASP A 132 -22.59 -15.27 -23.71
N ASP A 133 -21.34 -15.61 -24.05
CA ASP A 133 -21.01 -16.74 -24.93
C ASP A 133 -20.54 -17.94 -24.12
N ASP A 134 -21.50 -18.76 -23.68
CA ASP A 134 -21.30 -19.93 -22.82
C ASP A 134 -20.24 -20.91 -23.36
N ALA A 135 -20.25 -21.16 -24.67
CA ALA A 135 -19.30 -22.07 -25.32
C ALA A 135 -17.88 -21.49 -25.37
N LYS A 136 -17.77 -20.18 -25.60
CA LYS A 136 -16.48 -19.48 -25.61
C LYS A 136 -15.89 -19.35 -24.20
N MET A 137 -16.72 -19.10 -23.19
CA MET A 137 -16.31 -19.14 -21.79
C MET A 137 -15.77 -20.53 -21.40
N ALA A 138 -16.46 -21.61 -21.76
CA ALA A 138 -15.99 -22.97 -21.52
C ALA A 138 -14.62 -23.25 -22.17
N LYS A 139 -14.42 -22.73 -23.39
CA LYS A 139 -13.12 -22.82 -24.09
C LYS A 139 -12.02 -22.07 -23.36
N TYR A 140 -12.29 -20.86 -22.86
CA TYR A 140 -11.32 -20.10 -22.06
C TYR A 140 -11.02 -20.79 -20.73
N TRP A 141 -12.03 -21.32 -20.05
CA TRP A 141 -11.85 -22.06 -18.80
C TRP A 141 -10.81 -23.17 -18.96
N LYS A 142 -10.93 -23.98 -20.02
CA LYS A 142 -9.99 -25.07 -20.32
C LYS A 142 -8.54 -24.57 -20.43
N THR A 143 -8.32 -23.36 -20.93
CA THR A 143 -6.97 -22.77 -21.03
C THR A 143 -6.43 -22.25 -19.68
N CYS A 144 -7.32 -22.00 -18.72
CA CYS A 144 -6.95 -21.53 -17.38
C CYS A 144 -6.58 -22.68 -16.43
N VAL A 145 -7.03 -23.91 -16.72
CA VAL A 145 -6.72 -25.10 -15.91
C VAL A 145 -5.24 -25.48 -16.04
N VAL A 146 -4.57 -25.58 -14.90
CA VAL A 146 -3.14 -25.94 -14.83
C VAL A 146 -2.99 -27.44 -15.02
N ALA A 147 -2.10 -27.86 -15.92
CA ALA A 147 -1.80 -29.27 -16.13
C ALA A 147 -1.38 -29.96 -14.82
N GLU A 148 -1.75 -31.23 -14.65
CA GLU A 148 -1.46 -32.05 -13.45
C GLU A 148 -2.06 -31.54 -12.12
N SER A 149 -2.89 -30.49 -12.17
CA SER A 149 -3.60 -30.00 -10.98
C SER A 149 -4.83 -30.86 -10.63
N PRO A 150 -5.34 -30.79 -9.39
CA PRO A 150 -6.63 -31.38 -9.02
C PRO A 150 -7.78 -30.97 -9.95
N ALA A 151 -7.81 -29.71 -10.39
CA ALA A 151 -8.76 -29.22 -11.37
C ALA A 151 -8.62 -29.91 -12.74
N ALA A 152 -7.40 -30.15 -13.23
CA ALA A 152 -7.19 -30.87 -14.49
C ALA A 152 -7.69 -32.31 -14.41
N VAL A 153 -7.30 -33.04 -13.36
CA VAL A 153 -7.75 -34.42 -13.14
C VAL A 153 -9.27 -34.50 -13.06
N TRP A 154 -9.91 -33.56 -12.35
CA TRP A 154 -11.37 -33.48 -12.30
C TRP A 154 -11.99 -33.14 -13.66
N MET A 155 -11.45 -32.18 -14.39
CA MET A 155 -12.01 -31.75 -15.67
C MET A 155 -12.02 -32.90 -16.70
N ASP A 156 -11.05 -33.81 -16.62
CA ASP A 156 -10.98 -35.02 -17.45
C ASP A 156 -12.04 -36.07 -17.09
N THR A 157 -12.63 -36.02 -15.88
CA THR A 157 -13.73 -36.91 -15.47
C THR A 157 -15.10 -36.48 -15.98
N LEU A 158 -15.22 -35.25 -16.49
CA LEU A 158 -16.51 -34.70 -16.94
C LEU A 158 -16.87 -35.17 -18.35
N ASP A 159 -18.17 -35.35 -18.59
CA ASP A 159 -18.68 -35.67 -19.91
C ASP A 159 -18.47 -34.50 -20.91
N GLU A 160 -18.62 -34.80 -22.21
CA GLU A 160 -18.38 -33.81 -23.27
C GLU A 160 -19.41 -32.66 -23.27
N ALA A 161 -20.65 -32.91 -22.88
CA ALA A 161 -21.67 -31.87 -22.82
C ALA A 161 -21.36 -30.86 -21.71
N THR A 162 -20.99 -31.36 -20.52
CA THR A 162 -20.52 -30.53 -19.41
C THR A 162 -19.30 -29.71 -19.82
N ARG A 163 -18.26 -30.32 -20.42
CA ARG A 163 -17.04 -29.60 -20.84
C ARG A 163 -17.26 -28.51 -21.89
N LYS A 164 -18.39 -28.52 -22.62
CA LYS A 164 -18.72 -27.52 -23.65
C LYS A 164 -19.60 -26.38 -23.16
N SER A 165 -20.17 -26.48 -21.96
CA SER A 165 -21.04 -25.45 -21.39
C SER A 165 -20.44 -24.84 -20.13
N PHE A 166 -20.25 -23.52 -20.12
CA PHE A 166 -19.70 -22.83 -18.96
C PHE A 166 -20.64 -22.96 -17.75
N ARG A 167 -21.95 -22.80 -17.92
CA ARG A 167 -22.93 -22.96 -16.83
C ARG A 167 -22.88 -24.36 -16.18
N LEU A 168 -22.69 -25.41 -16.98
CA LEU A 168 -22.55 -26.77 -16.45
C LEU A 168 -21.20 -26.95 -15.74
N LEU A 169 -20.10 -26.47 -16.35
CA LEU A 169 -18.78 -26.46 -15.73
C LEU A 169 -18.78 -25.73 -14.39
N GLU A 170 -19.35 -24.52 -14.35
CA GLU A 170 -19.45 -23.66 -13.18
C GLU A 170 -20.18 -24.36 -12.04
N ARG A 171 -21.34 -24.98 -12.32
CA ARG A 171 -22.09 -25.77 -11.34
C ARG A 171 -21.26 -26.96 -10.84
N SER A 172 -20.74 -27.79 -11.73
CA SER A 172 -19.95 -28.96 -11.35
C SER A 172 -18.66 -28.58 -10.62
N TYR A 173 -18.06 -27.43 -10.95
CA TYR A 173 -16.89 -26.89 -10.28
C TYR A 173 -17.23 -26.44 -8.87
N ARG A 174 -18.37 -25.77 -8.67
CA ARG A 174 -18.87 -25.44 -7.32
C ARG A 174 -19.20 -26.69 -6.51
N ASP A 175 -19.78 -27.71 -7.12
CA ASP A 175 -20.08 -28.96 -6.42
C ASP A 175 -18.80 -29.69 -5.99
N ARG A 176 -17.76 -29.67 -6.82
CA ARG A 176 -16.48 -30.36 -6.56
C ARG A 176 -15.53 -29.59 -5.65
N PHE A 177 -15.36 -28.29 -5.92
CA PHE A 177 -14.35 -27.42 -5.32
C PHE A 177 -14.97 -26.24 -4.56
N GLY A 178 -16.22 -25.88 -4.85
CA GLY A 178 -16.99 -24.88 -4.09
C GLY A 178 -17.48 -25.39 -2.75
N SER A 179 -17.49 -26.71 -2.57
CA SER A 179 -17.37 -27.34 -1.26
C SER A 179 -15.92 -27.25 -0.73
N GLY A 180 -15.27 -26.09 -0.84
CA GLY A 180 -14.16 -25.77 0.06
C GLY A 180 -14.78 -25.88 1.43
N ARG A 181 -14.59 -27.05 2.09
CA ARG A 181 -15.36 -27.57 3.24
C ARG A 181 -15.97 -26.38 3.96
N VAL A 182 -17.27 -26.13 3.76
CA VAL A 182 -17.93 -25.04 4.46
C VAL A 182 -17.66 -25.34 5.92
N ARG A 183 -16.71 -24.57 6.49
CA ARG A 183 -16.24 -24.83 7.84
C ARG A 183 -17.50 -24.88 8.68
N SER A 184 -17.76 -26.02 9.28
CA SER A 184 -18.92 -26.15 10.15
C SER A 184 -18.83 -25.06 11.21
N GLU A 185 -19.96 -24.68 11.79
CA GLU A 185 -19.97 -23.68 12.86
C GLU A 185 -18.98 -24.04 13.98
N ALA A 186 -18.92 -25.33 14.35
CA ALA A 186 -17.98 -25.85 15.33
C ALA A 186 -16.50 -25.67 14.93
N GLU A 187 -16.18 -25.82 13.64
CA GLU A 187 -14.83 -25.53 13.13
C GLU A 187 -14.52 -24.05 13.13
N CYS A 188 -15.46 -23.19 12.72
CA CYS A 188 -15.28 -21.75 12.78
C CYS A 188 -15.03 -21.29 14.22
N LEU A 189 -15.77 -21.84 15.20
CA LEU A 189 -15.55 -21.59 16.61
C LEU A 189 -14.15 -22.06 17.07
N GLN A 190 -13.71 -23.23 16.62
CA GLN A 190 -12.38 -23.75 16.96
C GLN A 190 -11.27 -22.90 16.33
N ASP A 191 -11.45 -22.47 15.09
CA ASP A 191 -10.50 -21.62 14.37
C ASP A 191 -10.43 -20.23 15.00
N LEU A 192 -11.57 -19.62 15.33
CA LEU A 192 -11.61 -18.34 16.05
C LEU A 192 -10.83 -18.43 17.37
N ARG A 193 -10.96 -19.55 18.09
CA ARG A 193 -10.22 -19.82 19.32
C ARG A 193 -8.75 -20.12 19.11
N ARG A 194 -8.33 -20.57 17.92
CA ARG A 194 -6.93 -20.90 17.59
C ARG A 194 -6.17 -19.73 16.96
N MET A 195 -6.88 -18.80 16.33
CA MET A 195 -6.27 -17.65 15.68
C MET A 195 -5.51 -16.79 16.69
N ARG A 196 -4.24 -16.55 16.40
CA ARG A 196 -3.36 -15.71 17.22
C ARG A 196 -2.62 -14.70 16.37
N MET A 197 -2.45 -13.50 16.92
CA MET A 197 -1.58 -12.46 16.38
C MET A 197 -0.67 -11.97 17.52
N ARG A 198 0.64 -12.10 17.35
CA ARG A 198 1.59 -11.55 18.31
C ARG A 198 1.85 -10.07 18.00
N ASP A 199 2.16 -9.29 19.03
CA ASP A 199 2.49 -7.87 18.88
C ASP A 199 3.70 -7.67 17.93
N GLU A 200 4.65 -8.60 17.94
CA GLU A 200 5.84 -8.62 17.08
C GLU A 200 5.56 -8.84 15.59
N ASP A 201 4.41 -9.43 15.24
CA ASP A 201 4.06 -9.72 13.84
C ASP A 201 3.35 -8.52 13.16
N LEU A 202 2.99 -7.49 13.92
CA LEU A 202 2.35 -6.26 13.40
C LEU A 202 3.26 -5.52 12.43
N GLY A 203 2.67 -4.87 11.42
CA GLY A 203 3.40 -4.21 10.32
C GLY A 203 4.21 -5.14 9.39
N GLY A 204 4.45 -6.40 9.78
CA GLY A 204 5.13 -7.38 8.93
C GLY A 204 4.32 -7.69 7.67
N LYS A 205 5.01 -7.94 6.56
CA LYS A 205 4.36 -8.42 5.32
C LYS A 205 4.37 -9.95 5.26
N ASP A 206 3.33 -10.54 4.68
CA ASP A 206 3.29 -11.95 4.32
C ASP A 206 4.07 -12.20 3.01
N ASP A 207 4.12 -13.46 2.57
CA ASP A 207 4.83 -13.87 1.34
C ASP A 207 4.24 -13.21 0.07
N LYS A 208 3.02 -12.66 0.16
CA LYS A 208 2.32 -11.96 -0.92
C LYS A 208 2.45 -10.44 -0.81
N GLY A 209 3.18 -9.93 0.17
CA GLY A 209 3.43 -8.51 0.37
C GLY A 209 2.32 -7.76 1.12
N PHE A 210 1.28 -8.44 1.62
CA PHE A 210 0.20 -7.84 2.41
C PHE A 210 0.60 -7.74 3.88
N LEU A 211 0.11 -6.70 4.57
CA LEU A 211 0.33 -6.55 6.00
C LEU A 211 -0.36 -7.68 6.77
N LYS A 212 0.39 -8.40 7.61
CA LYS A 212 -0.07 -9.58 8.35
C LYS A 212 -1.30 -9.29 9.22
N HIS A 213 -1.35 -8.11 9.84
CA HIS A 213 -2.48 -7.72 10.69
C HIS A 213 -3.76 -7.43 9.88
N GLU A 214 -3.65 -6.91 8.66
CA GLU A 214 -4.79 -6.75 7.76
C GLU A 214 -5.30 -8.10 7.26
N VAL A 215 -4.39 -9.02 6.91
CA VAL A 215 -4.75 -10.39 6.51
C VAL A 215 -5.47 -11.10 7.66
N TYR A 216 -4.95 -10.99 8.87
CA TYR A 216 -5.56 -11.51 10.08
C TYR A 216 -6.96 -10.92 10.34
N ALA A 217 -7.11 -9.60 10.23
CA ALA A 217 -8.40 -8.93 10.39
C ALA A 217 -9.43 -9.41 9.34
N ARG A 218 -9.01 -9.62 8.09
CA ARG A 218 -9.87 -10.13 7.02
C ARG A 218 -10.35 -11.57 7.29
N GLU A 219 -9.45 -12.43 7.77
CA GLU A 219 -9.81 -13.81 8.14
C GLU A 219 -10.77 -13.82 9.34
N LEU A 220 -10.56 -12.93 10.32
CA LEU A 220 -11.48 -12.78 11.45
C LEU A 220 -12.90 -12.45 11.00
N ILE A 221 -13.09 -11.50 10.07
CA ILE A 221 -14.42 -11.18 9.51
C ILE A 221 -15.06 -12.42 8.88
N THR A 222 -14.27 -13.17 8.12
CA THR A 222 -14.73 -14.35 7.39
C THR A 222 -15.18 -15.46 8.34
N ILE A 223 -14.46 -15.67 9.43
CA ILE A 223 -14.79 -16.70 10.44
C ILE A 223 -15.93 -16.23 11.34
N SER A 224 -15.89 -14.98 11.82
CA SER A 224 -16.86 -14.46 12.78
C SER A 224 -18.27 -14.33 12.19
N SER A 225 -18.38 -14.01 10.90
CA SER A 225 -19.67 -13.91 10.19
C SER A 225 -20.35 -15.27 9.99
N ARG A 226 -19.60 -16.37 10.02
CA ARG A 226 -20.12 -17.74 9.90
C ARG A 226 -20.60 -18.34 11.23
N ILE A 227 -20.29 -17.69 12.34
CA ILE A 227 -20.76 -18.11 13.66
C ILE A 227 -22.03 -17.29 13.96
N PRO A 228 -23.22 -17.89 14.07
CA PRO A 228 -24.43 -17.13 14.36
C PRO A 228 -24.41 -16.59 15.80
N ASN A 229 -25.06 -15.44 16.03
CA ASN A 229 -25.12 -14.82 17.36
C ASN A 229 -25.91 -15.67 18.39
N THR A 230 -26.71 -16.62 17.93
CA THR A 230 -27.40 -17.62 18.77
C THR A 230 -26.43 -18.58 19.45
N SER A 231 -25.31 -18.90 18.79
CA SER A 231 -24.31 -19.84 19.29
C SER A 231 -23.23 -19.16 20.11
N MET A 232 -22.87 -17.93 19.73
CA MET A 232 -21.90 -17.11 20.45
C MET A 232 -22.29 -15.65 20.31
N SER A 233 -22.58 -14.98 21.43
CA SER A 233 -22.92 -13.55 21.39
C SER A 233 -21.76 -12.74 20.81
N ASP A 234 -22.08 -11.59 20.20
CA ASP A 234 -21.07 -10.74 19.56
C ASP A 234 -19.98 -10.30 20.54
N GLY A 235 -20.35 -9.89 21.76
CA GLY A 235 -19.39 -9.56 22.82
C GLY A 235 -18.49 -10.74 23.22
N LEU A 236 -19.01 -11.98 23.21
CA LEU A 236 -18.20 -13.16 23.53
C LEU A 236 -17.22 -13.50 22.39
N LYS A 237 -17.63 -13.32 21.13
CA LYS A 237 -16.73 -13.40 19.98
C LYS A 237 -15.64 -12.35 20.07
N ALA A 238 -15.99 -11.09 20.35
CA ALA A 238 -15.04 -9.99 20.51
C ALA A 238 -14.03 -10.28 21.64
N SER A 239 -14.50 -10.78 22.78
CA SER A 239 -13.61 -11.21 23.89
C SER A 239 -12.66 -12.33 23.45
N THR A 240 -13.16 -13.32 22.72
CA THR A 240 -12.33 -14.44 22.21
C THR A 240 -11.26 -13.96 21.24
N ILE A 241 -11.59 -13.00 20.37
CA ILE A 241 -10.62 -12.36 19.47
C ILE A 241 -9.58 -11.58 20.26
N LEU A 242 -10.02 -10.80 21.27
CA LEU A 242 -9.11 -10.05 22.14
C LEU A 242 -8.15 -10.97 22.91
N GLU A 243 -8.61 -12.16 23.32
CA GLU A 243 -7.75 -13.18 23.92
C GLU A 243 -6.71 -13.74 22.96
N GLY A 244 -7.01 -13.73 21.66
CA GLY A 244 -6.11 -14.20 20.61
C GLY A 244 -5.02 -13.22 20.19
N VAL A 245 -5.17 -11.93 20.49
CA VAL A 245 -4.14 -10.92 20.19
C VAL A 245 -3.17 -10.72 21.36
N GLY A 246 -1.97 -10.23 21.04
CA GLY A 246 -0.93 -9.90 22.01
C GLY A 246 -1.38 -8.85 23.04
N PRO A 247 -0.73 -8.82 24.22
CA PRO A 247 -1.19 -8.03 25.36
C PRO A 247 -1.16 -6.52 25.10
N GLU A 248 -0.19 -6.01 24.35
CA GLU A 248 -0.09 -4.56 24.09
C GLU A 248 -1.12 -4.13 23.04
N LEU A 249 -1.29 -4.91 21.97
CA LEU A 249 -2.39 -4.68 21.02
C LEU A 249 -3.76 -4.78 21.70
N ARG A 250 -3.94 -5.74 22.62
CA ARG A 250 -5.19 -5.88 23.39
C ARG A 250 -5.50 -4.63 24.22
N LYS A 251 -4.50 -4.06 24.89
CA LYS A 251 -4.65 -2.82 25.66
C LYS A 251 -5.02 -1.65 24.75
N PHE A 252 -4.33 -1.54 23.60
CA PHE A 252 -4.61 -0.52 22.60
C PHE A 252 -6.06 -0.59 22.12
N ILE A 253 -6.53 -1.78 21.71
CA ILE A 253 -7.90 -1.97 21.24
C ILE A 253 -8.91 -1.62 22.34
N ARG A 254 -8.72 -2.14 23.58
CA ARG A 254 -9.63 -1.82 24.70
C ARG A 254 -9.69 -0.34 25.02
N HIS A 255 -8.59 0.38 24.84
CA HIS A 255 -8.58 1.84 25.01
C HIS A 255 -9.38 2.54 23.90
N ALA A 256 -9.26 2.08 22.65
CA ALA A 256 -9.95 2.64 21.50
C ALA A 256 -11.46 2.33 21.50
N THR A 257 -11.86 1.13 21.91
CA THR A 257 -13.24 0.64 21.75
C THR A 257 -14.05 0.63 23.04
N GLY A 258 -13.43 0.79 24.21
CA GLY A 258 -14.10 0.74 25.50
C GLY A 258 -14.23 -0.67 26.11
N ARG A 259 -15.14 -0.83 27.08
CA ARG A 259 -15.24 -2.03 27.93
C ARG A 259 -15.84 -3.24 27.22
N ASP A 260 -16.86 -3.03 26.39
CA ASP A 260 -17.64 -4.08 25.75
C ASP A 260 -17.70 -3.88 24.22
N PRO A 261 -16.60 -4.13 23.50
CA PRO A 261 -16.53 -3.89 22.07
C PRO A 261 -17.30 -4.95 21.27
N SER A 262 -17.87 -4.53 20.13
CA SER A 262 -18.37 -5.47 19.13
C SER A 262 -17.21 -6.14 18.38
N VAL A 263 -17.51 -7.24 17.67
CA VAL A 263 -16.51 -7.88 16.80
C VAL A 263 -15.96 -6.90 15.76
N MET A 264 -16.84 -6.08 15.20
CA MET A 264 -16.46 -5.11 14.17
C MET A 264 -15.61 -3.97 14.72
N ASP A 265 -15.82 -3.54 15.96
CA ASP A 265 -14.98 -2.54 16.60
C ASP A 265 -13.55 -3.07 16.74
N VAL A 266 -13.39 -4.29 17.27
CA VAL A 266 -12.08 -4.95 17.43
C VAL A 266 -11.37 -5.10 16.08
N ILE A 267 -12.08 -5.61 15.07
CA ILE A 267 -11.51 -5.82 13.73
C ILE A 267 -11.12 -4.49 13.08
N SER A 268 -11.96 -3.46 13.21
CA SER A 268 -11.68 -2.14 12.65
C SER A 268 -10.46 -1.53 13.30
N SER A 269 -10.33 -1.61 14.63
CA SER A 269 -9.14 -1.13 15.35
C SER A 269 -7.86 -1.85 14.93
N ILE A 270 -7.90 -3.16 14.65
CA ILE A 270 -6.73 -3.91 14.15
C ILE A 270 -6.38 -3.46 12.73
N LYS A 271 -7.38 -3.30 11.86
CA LYS A 271 -7.17 -2.93 10.45
C LYS A 271 -6.70 -1.49 10.27
N SER A 272 -7.08 -0.59 11.17
CA SER A 272 -6.77 0.84 11.08
C SER A 272 -5.51 1.26 11.84
N LEU A 273 -4.63 0.32 12.23
CA LEU A 273 -3.40 0.64 12.92
C LEU A 273 -2.49 1.50 12.02
N ALA A 274 -2.10 2.67 12.50
CA ALA A 274 -1.09 3.48 11.84
C ALA A 274 0.32 2.93 12.13
N ASP A 275 1.31 3.30 11.30
CA ASP A 275 2.70 2.90 11.51
C ASP A 275 3.22 3.33 12.89
N GLU A 276 2.79 4.50 13.38
CA GLU A 276 3.12 5.00 14.72
C GLU A 276 2.52 4.14 15.84
N ASP A 277 1.30 3.63 15.66
CA ASP A 277 0.64 2.76 16.63
C ASP A 277 1.34 1.40 16.68
N ILE A 278 1.71 0.86 15.52
CA ILE A 278 2.46 -0.39 15.41
C ILE A 278 3.81 -0.27 16.12
N GLU A 279 4.54 0.84 15.90
CA GLU A 279 5.80 1.09 16.57
C GLU A 279 5.63 1.17 18.08
N MET A 280 4.62 1.90 18.57
CA MET A 280 4.32 2.01 19.99
C MET A 280 3.97 0.65 20.62
N ILE A 281 3.23 -0.21 19.93
CA ILE A 281 2.86 -1.54 20.41
C ILE A 281 4.09 -2.47 20.45
N GLN A 282 5.04 -2.31 19.51
CA GLN A 282 6.24 -3.16 19.41
C GLN A 282 7.42 -2.70 20.27
N GLU A 283 7.47 -1.42 20.67
CA GLU A 283 8.52 -0.82 21.50
C GLU A 283 8.93 -1.69 22.71
N PRO A 284 7.99 -2.18 23.55
CA PRO A 284 8.35 -3.00 24.71
C PRO A 284 9.08 -4.29 24.34
N TYR A 285 8.76 -4.88 23.19
CA TYR A 285 9.37 -6.12 22.70
C TYR A 285 10.74 -5.89 22.09
N ARG A 286 10.91 -4.77 21.36
CA ARG A 286 12.23 -4.37 20.84
C ARG A 286 13.23 -4.21 21.98
N TRP A 287 12.83 -3.53 23.06
CA TRP A 287 13.68 -3.35 24.24
C TRP A 287 14.00 -4.67 24.94
N LYS A 288 13.00 -5.53 25.12
CA LYS A 288 13.19 -6.85 25.74
C LYS A 288 14.15 -7.74 24.94
N LYS A 289 14.01 -7.75 23.60
CA LYS A 289 14.89 -8.49 22.70
C LYS A 289 16.34 -8.01 22.80
N GLN A 290 16.57 -6.69 22.79
CA GLN A 290 17.90 -6.11 22.97
C GLN A 290 18.51 -6.49 24.33
N LEU A 291 17.70 -6.46 25.40
CA LEU A 291 18.15 -6.85 26.73
C LEU A 291 18.53 -8.34 26.79
N ASP A 292 17.76 -9.22 26.17
CA ASP A 292 18.04 -10.66 26.14
C ASP A 292 19.27 -10.97 25.28
N GLU A 293 19.49 -10.25 24.19
CA GLU A 293 20.72 -10.31 23.38
C GLU A 293 21.95 -9.86 24.19
N LEU A 294 21.84 -8.77 24.95
CA LEU A 294 22.91 -8.30 25.85
C LEU A 294 23.21 -9.31 26.97
N LYS A 295 22.18 -9.90 27.58
CA LYS A 295 22.35 -10.96 28.59
C LYS A 295 23.02 -12.20 28.00
N LYS A 296 22.61 -12.61 26.79
CA LYS A 296 23.22 -13.74 26.08
C LYS A 296 24.68 -13.47 25.72
N ALA A 297 24.99 -12.25 25.27
CA ALA A 297 26.36 -11.82 25.01
C ALA A 297 27.21 -11.83 26.30
N ALA A 298 26.68 -11.32 27.41
CA ALA A 298 27.35 -11.33 28.71
C ALA A 298 27.53 -12.75 29.31
N SER A 299 26.63 -13.67 29.00
CA SER A 299 26.66 -15.05 29.50
C SER A 299 27.51 -15.98 28.63
N THR A 300 27.92 -15.54 27.44
CA THR A 300 28.82 -16.32 26.58
C THR A 300 30.20 -16.26 27.22
N PRO A 301 30.74 -17.36 27.77
CA PRO A 301 32.03 -17.32 28.42
C PRO A 301 33.06 -16.90 27.37
N THR A 302 33.77 -15.80 27.63
CA THR A 302 34.96 -15.41 26.88
C THR A 302 35.87 -16.63 26.86
N ARG A 303 35.85 -17.38 25.75
CA ARG A 303 36.70 -18.54 25.55
C ARG A 303 38.12 -18.00 25.64
N GLN A 304 38.79 -18.32 26.74
CA GLN A 304 40.17 -17.94 27.00
C GLN A 304 40.98 -18.25 25.74
N PHE A 305 41.60 -17.22 25.17
CA PHE A 305 42.69 -17.33 24.23
C PHE A 305 43.85 -18.04 24.96
N GLY A 306 43.78 -19.37 24.99
CA GLY A 306 44.83 -20.25 25.44
C GLY A 306 45.68 -20.70 24.26
N GLY A 307 46.80 -20.00 24.05
CA GLY A 307 48.05 -20.58 23.56
C GLY A 307 48.20 -20.84 22.06
N VAL A 308 48.91 -19.94 21.37
CA VAL A 308 50.05 -20.35 20.53
C VAL A 308 51.17 -19.34 20.77
N SER A 309 52.11 -19.72 21.63
CA SER A 309 53.46 -19.16 21.64
C SER A 309 54.17 -19.64 20.37
N GLN A 310 54.38 -18.74 19.41
CA GLN A 310 55.42 -18.94 18.40
C GLN A 310 56.54 -17.93 18.65
N SER A 311 57.58 -18.48 19.28
CA SER A 311 58.92 -17.93 19.36
C SER A 311 59.50 -17.83 17.94
N TYR A 312 59.90 -16.63 17.53
CA TYR A 312 60.94 -16.44 16.52
C TYR A 312 61.80 -15.23 16.92
N ASN A 313 63.00 -15.55 17.41
CA ASN A 313 64.16 -14.68 17.37
C ASN A 313 64.72 -14.65 15.94
N ASN A 314 64.97 -13.45 15.41
CA ASN A 314 66.22 -12.99 14.77
C ASN A 314 65.95 -11.63 14.12
N GLN A 315 66.51 -10.56 14.67
CA GLN A 315 67.79 -9.96 14.30
C GLN A 315 67.81 -9.30 12.90
N GLU A 316 68.04 -7.99 12.96
CA GLU A 316 68.70 -7.15 11.96
C GLU A 316 67.97 -6.91 10.63
N ASN A 317 67.40 -5.71 10.47
CA ASN A 317 68.00 -4.78 9.51
C ASN A 317 67.61 -3.33 9.77
N ARG A 318 68.64 -2.49 9.88
CA ARG A 318 68.56 -1.02 9.80
C ARG A 318 68.35 -0.64 8.33
N ASN A 319 67.29 0.09 7.99
CA ASN A 319 67.45 1.23 7.09
C ASN A 319 66.23 2.16 7.11
N SER A 320 66.45 3.33 7.71
CA SER A 320 66.31 4.66 7.09
C SER A 320 65.23 4.81 6.00
N GLY A 321 64.18 5.57 6.33
CA GLY A 321 63.15 5.95 5.35
C GLY A 321 62.05 6.82 5.96
N THR A 322 62.43 7.95 6.54
CA THR A 322 61.52 9.04 6.92
C THR A 322 60.66 9.47 5.71
N GLN A 323 59.35 9.21 5.75
CA GLN A 323 58.37 10.00 5.02
C GLN A 323 57.12 10.24 5.90
N ASN A 324 57.06 11.49 6.38
CA ASN A 324 55.90 12.16 6.95
C ASN A 324 54.70 12.03 6.00
N TYR A 325 53.64 11.38 6.49
CA TYR A 325 52.28 11.68 6.05
C TYR A 325 51.53 12.28 7.24
N ASP A 326 51.76 13.58 7.44
CA ASP A 326 50.84 14.49 8.10
C ASP A 326 49.51 14.49 7.32
N ARG A 327 48.51 13.76 7.82
CA ARG A 327 47.10 14.05 7.52
C ARG A 327 46.19 13.68 8.68
N GLY A 328 46.59 14.07 9.88
CA GLY A 328 45.70 14.24 11.02
C GLY A 328 44.88 15.51 10.85
N GLY A 329 43.83 15.45 10.03
CA GLY A 329 42.78 16.46 10.01
C GLY A 329 41.90 16.29 11.25
N SER A 330 42.40 16.69 12.42
CA SER A 330 41.57 16.83 13.60
C SER A 330 40.55 17.94 13.34
N TYR A 331 39.31 17.57 13.05
CA TYR A 331 38.18 18.46 13.26
C TYR A 331 38.12 18.76 14.75
N GLN A 332 38.83 19.81 15.18
CA GLN A 332 38.58 20.44 16.46
C GLN A 332 37.15 20.96 16.41
N GLN A 333 36.22 20.14 16.90
CA GLN A 333 34.88 20.56 17.28
C GLN A 333 35.07 21.67 18.30
N ASN A 334 34.89 22.89 17.80
CA ASN A 334 35.00 24.13 18.53
C ASN A 334 33.90 24.11 19.60
N ARG A 335 34.28 23.76 20.84
CA ARG A 335 33.43 23.60 22.04
C ARG A 335 32.83 24.93 22.54
N ASN A 336 32.38 25.82 21.66
CA ASN A 336 31.58 27.00 22.02
C ASN A 336 30.08 26.65 22.07
N ASP A 337 29.75 25.46 22.59
CA ASP A 337 28.58 24.66 22.23
C ASP A 337 27.27 25.00 22.98
N THR A 338 27.12 26.22 23.51
CA THR A 338 25.91 26.64 24.26
C THR A 338 25.09 27.73 23.59
N ALA A 339 25.51 28.26 22.43
CA ALA A 339 24.68 29.22 21.71
C ALA A 339 23.35 28.55 21.29
N GLU A 340 22.23 29.04 21.83
CA GLU A 340 20.90 28.53 21.50
C GLU A 340 20.61 28.82 20.01
N ILE A 341 20.19 27.80 19.26
CA ILE A 341 19.85 27.98 17.84
C ILE A 341 18.49 28.69 17.79
N PRO A 342 18.35 29.85 17.13
CA PRO A 342 17.06 30.52 17.00
C PRO A 342 16.08 29.63 16.22
N ILE A 343 14.92 29.32 16.82
CA ILE A 343 13.91 28.45 16.18
C ILE A 343 12.89 29.26 15.36
N GLY A 344 12.68 30.54 15.68
CA GLY A 344 11.70 31.40 15.02
C GLY A 344 10.36 31.49 15.77
N PRO A 345 9.30 32.04 15.14
CA PRO A 345 9.17 32.34 13.71
C PRO A 345 10.06 33.49 13.25
N PHE A 346 10.54 33.42 12.01
CA PHE A 346 11.32 34.49 11.38
C PHE A 346 10.42 35.39 10.53
N ALA A 347 10.77 36.68 10.45
CA ALA A 347 10.02 37.66 9.65
C ALA A 347 10.09 37.35 8.14
N THR A 348 9.05 37.68 7.38
CA THR A 348 8.95 37.46 5.92
C THR A 348 9.80 38.39 5.05
N ASN A 349 10.75 39.11 5.65
CA ASN A 349 11.60 40.07 4.96
C ASN A 349 13.03 39.51 4.76
N ALA A 350 13.85 40.20 3.97
CA ALA A 350 15.23 39.81 3.69
C ALA A 350 16.13 39.68 4.95
N SER A 351 15.76 40.30 6.07
CA SER A 351 16.45 40.10 7.34
C SER A 351 16.10 38.74 7.95
N GLY A 352 14.82 38.38 7.97
CA GLY A 352 14.36 37.09 8.46
C GLY A 352 14.82 35.91 7.61
N GLU A 353 14.92 36.06 6.28
CA GLU A 353 15.50 35.04 5.41
C GLU A 353 16.98 34.78 5.71
N ARG A 354 17.77 35.85 5.96
CA ARG A 354 19.19 35.71 6.36
C ARG A 354 19.33 35.04 7.72
N ALA A 355 18.54 35.46 8.71
CA ALA A 355 18.54 34.87 10.04
C ALA A 355 18.12 33.39 10.02
N TYR A 356 17.15 33.03 9.19
CA TYR A 356 16.74 31.65 8.96
C TYR A 356 17.86 30.81 8.33
N GLY A 357 18.52 31.33 7.29
CA GLY A 357 19.64 30.65 6.64
C GLY A 357 20.84 30.43 7.58
N GLU A 358 21.10 31.36 8.49
CA GLU A 358 22.11 31.20 9.53
C GLU A 358 21.69 30.16 10.59
N ALA A 359 20.44 30.19 11.06
CA ALA A 359 19.91 29.21 12.01
C ALA A 359 19.96 27.78 11.45
N ILE A 360 19.63 27.58 10.17
CA ILE A 360 19.79 26.29 9.48
C ILE A 360 21.24 25.83 9.49
N ARG A 361 22.17 26.72 9.15
CA ARG A 361 23.60 26.40 9.11
C ARG A 361 24.13 26.01 10.49
N MET A 362 23.69 26.71 11.53
CA MET A 362 24.01 26.36 12.92
C MET A 362 23.41 25.01 13.31
N TRP A 363 22.17 24.72 12.89
CA TRP A 363 21.50 23.45 13.19
C TRP A 363 22.23 22.26 12.57
N TYR A 364 22.52 22.32 11.26
CA TYR A 364 23.29 21.28 10.59
C TYR A 364 24.75 21.21 11.08
N GLY A 365 25.35 22.35 11.43
CA GLY A 365 26.68 22.37 12.06
C GLY A 365 26.71 21.67 13.42
N ARG A 366 25.64 21.81 14.22
CA ARG A 366 25.54 21.20 15.55
C ARG A 366 25.19 19.71 15.50
N TYR A 367 24.24 19.32 14.65
CA TYR A 367 23.70 17.95 14.66
C TYR A 367 24.19 17.07 13.51
N GLY A 368 24.76 17.66 12.45
CA GLY A 368 25.21 16.98 11.23
C GLY A 368 24.15 16.93 10.14
N ASP A 369 24.58 16.78 8.88
CA ASP A 369 23.70 16.80 7.69
C ASP A 369 22.69 15.64 7.66
N GLY A 370 23.01 14.50 8.27
CA GLY A 370 22.11 13.34 8.40
C GLY A 370 21.16 13.41 9.61
N ALA A 371 21.20 14.48 10.39
CA ALA A 371 20.35 14.61 11.56
C ALA A 371 18.88 14.74 11.18
N THR A 372 18.02 14.05 11.94
CA THR A 372 16.58 14.20 11.88
C THR A 372 16.11 15.12 13.00
N ALA A 373 15.21 16.06 12.67
CA ALA A 373 14.59 16.94 13.65
C ALA A 373 13.75 16.17 14.68
N SER A 374 13.81 16.61 15.93
CA SER A 374 13.01 16.04 17.02
C SER A 374 12.55 17.10 18.02
N LEU A 375 11.69 16.75 18.99
CA LEU A 375 11.34 17.65 20.11
C LEU A 375 12.57 18.10 20.91
N SER A 376 13.59 17.25 21.03
CA SER A 376 14.87 17.57 21.67
C SER A 376 15.87 18.26 20.73
N ARG A 377 15.58 18.33 19.43
CA ARG A 377 16.41 18.95 18.39
C ARG A 377 15.51 19.79 17.47
N PRO A 378 14.93 20.89 18.00
CA PRO A 378 13.97 21.69 17.25
C PRO A 378 14.62 22.25 15.99
N PHE A 379 13.90 22.18 14.87
CA PHE A 379 14.37 22.68 13.58
C PHE A 379 13.90 24.13 13.37
N PRO A 380 14.75 25.04 12.86
CA PRO A 380 14.33 26.42 12.57
C PRO A 380 13.13 26.47 11.62
N LEU A 381 12.19 27.38 11.88
CA LEU A 381 10.95 27.52 11.11
C LEU A 381 11.14 28.44 9.90
N SER A 382 10.58 28.09 8.74
CA SER A 382 10.69 28.93 7.54
C SER A 382 10.07 30.32 7.75
N PRO A 383 10.64 31.39 7.19
CA PRO A 383 10.08 32.74 7.28
C PRO A 383 8.61 32.82 6.86
N GLY A 384 7.78 33.49 7.66
CA GLY A 384 6.35 33.64 7.38
C GLY A 384 5.48 32.42 7.62
N THR A 385 6.03 31.35 8.17
CA THR A 385 5.24 30.21 8.62
C THR A 385 4.67 30.45 10.03
N ALA A 386 3.56 29.78 10.33
CA ALA A 386 2.93 29.83 11.64
C ALA A 386 3.71 28.99 12.66
N LYS A 387 3.47 29.24 13.96
CA LYS A 387 4.09 28.48 15.05
C LYS A 387 3.60 27.01 15.03
N PRO A 388 4.46 26.02 15.33
CA PRO A 388 4.06 24.64 15.49
C PRO A 388 2.90 24.47 16.47
N GLY A 389 1.89 23.68 16.09
CA GLY A 389 0.70 23.42 16.92
C GLY A 389 -0.43 24.44 16.75
N SER A 390 -0.32 25.37 15.80
CA SER A 390 -1.36 26.38 15.54
C SER A 390 -2.46 25.91 14.58
N GLY A 391 -2.47 24.62 14.23
CA GLY A 391 -3.33 24.09 13.17
C GLY A 391 -2.80 24.41 11.77
N GLU A 392 -1.49 24.54 11.63
CA GLU A 392 -0.87 24.82 10.35
C GLU A 392 -0.84 23.60 9.42
N CYS A 393 -0.81 23.85 8.13
CA CYS A 393 -0.53 22.84 7.13
C CYS A 393 0.93 22.41 7.19
N PHE A 394 1.21 21.12 7.44
CA PHE A 394 2.59 20.62 7.50
C PHE A 394 3.32 20.66 6.15
N ARG A 395 2.63 20.87 5.02
CA ARG A 395 3.28 21.01 3.72
C ARG A 395 3.84 22.41 3.49
N CYS A 396 3.12 23.46 3.87
CA CYS A 396 3.47 24.85 3.56
C CYS A 396 3.70 25.75 4.78
N GLY A 397 3.46 25.23 5.99
CA GLY A 397 3.64 25.95 7.25
C GLY A 397 2.63 27.07 7.52
N ARG A 398 1.55 27.21 6.72
CA ARG A 398 0.51 28.25 6.88
C ARG A 398 -0.76 27.67 7.49
N VAL A 399 -1.50 28.48 8.23
CA VAL A 399 -2.83 28.13 8.77
C VAL A 399 -3.94 28.29 7.73
N GLY A 400 -5.12 27.76 8.01
CA GLY A 400 -6.35 27.95 7.20
C GLY A 400 -6.67 26.84 6.20
N HIS A 401 -5.82 25.81 6.08
CA HIS A 401 -6.10 24.62 5.27
C HIS A 401 -5.32 23.40 5.78
N LEU A 402 -5.79 22.20 5.41
CA LEU A 402 -5.14 20.93 5.71
C LEU A 402 -4.25 20.48 4.54
N ARG A 403 -3.34 19.53 4.78
CA ARG A 403 -2.41 18.98 3.77
C ARG A 403 -3.08 18.53 2.46
N PRO A 404 -4.24 17.84 2.45
CA PRO A 404 -4.93 17.46 1.22
C PRO A 404 -5.44 18.64 0.39
N MET A 405 -5.70 19.79 1.05
CA MET A 405 -6.18 21.02 0.43
C MET A 405 -5.04 22.00 0.11
N CYS A 406 -3.78 21.57 0.27
CA CYS A 406 -2.62 22.45 0.08
C CYS A 406 -2.20 22.50 -1.39
N SER A 407 -2.40 23.67 -2.01
CA SER A 407 -1.98 23.99 -3.38
C SER A 407 -0.59 24.63 -3.48
N ALA A 408 0.18 24.68 -2.37
CA ALA A 408 1.51 25.27 -2.39
C ALA A 408 2.50 24.40 -3.18
N ASN A 409 3.14 25.00 -4.19
CA ASN A 409 4.15 24.34 -5.02
C ASN A 409 5.49 24.18 -4.29
N ASN A 410 5.77 25.03 -3.31
CA ASN A 410 7.03 25.04 -2.55
C ASN A 410 6.77 24.50 -1.14
N PRO A 411 7.00 23.21 -0.89
CA PRO A 411 6.89 22.66 0.45
C PRO A 411 8.01 23.19 1.36
N ILE A 412 7.72 23.32 2.65
CA ILE A 412 8.75 23.61 3.67
C ILE A 412 9.73 22.42 3.78
N PRO A 413 10.97 22.61 4.28
CA PRO A 413 11.95 21.53 4.41
C PRO A 413 11.45 20.34 5.22
N GLU A 414 11.84 19.12 4.86
CA GLU A 414 11.34 17.88 5.49
C GLU A 414 11.59 17.84 7.01
N ASN A 415 12.75 18.31 7.47
CA ASN A 415 13.06 18.41 8.89
C ASN A 415 12.10 19.37 9.64
N GLU A 416 11.66 20.46 9.01
CA GLU A 416 10.64 21.33 9.58
C GLU A 416 9.27 20.63 9.66
N GLN A 417 8.89 19.89 8.60
CA GLN A 417 7.64 19.11 8.59
C GLN A 417 7.61 18.08 9.74
N ARG A 418 8.72 17.34 9.92
CA ARG A 418 8.87 16.36 11.01
C ARG A 418 8.77 17.02 12.37
N TYR A 419 9.47 18.14 12.58
CA TYR A 419 9.42 18.89 13.84
C TYR A 419 7.99 19.33 14.17
N ARG A 420 7.26 19.89 13.20
CA ARG A 420 5.86 20.30 13.36
C ARG A 420 4.95 19.13 13.70
N GLY A 421 5.10 18.00 13.02
CA GLY A 421 4.34 16.78 13.29
C GLY A 421 4.53 16.29 14.73
N GLN A 422 5.77 16.31 15.24
CA GLN A 422 6.06 15.90 16.62
C GLN A 422 5.49 16.87 17.66
N VAL A 423 5.55 18.18 17.43
CA VAL A 423 4.94 19.17 18.34
C VAL A 423 3.42 18.97 18.42
N MET A 424 2.76 18.74 17.29
CA MET A 424 1.32 18.44 17.25
C MET A 424 0.96 17.13 17.96
N ALA A 425 1.76 16.09 17.79
CA ALA A 425 1.57 14.82 18.49
C ALA A 425 1.69 15.00 20.01
N GLU A 426 2.67 15.79 20.46
CA GLU A 426 2.88 16.08 21.87
C GLU A 426 1.76 16.94 22.47
N ASP A 427 1.29 17.95 21.74
CA ASP A 427 0.17 18.79 22.19
C ASP A 427 -1.14 17.99 22.31
N LYS A 428 -1.41 17.09 21.34
CA LYS A 428 -2.53 16.14 21.44
C LYS A 428 -2.44 15.25 22.66
N ARG A 429 -1.25 14.74 23.02
CA ARG A 429 -1.07 13.94 24.25
C ARG A 429 -1.39 14.74 25.50
N ARG A 430 -1.00 16.02 25.55
CA ARG A 430 -1.27 16.91 26.69
C ARG A 430 -2.75 17.22 26.84
N VAL A 431 -3.43 17.53 25.75
CA VAL A 431 -4.86 17.88 25.76
C VAL A 431 -5.73 16.64 25.97
N GLY A 432 -5.39 15.50 25.34
CA GLY A 432 -6.16 14.25 25.44
C GLY A 432 -5.98 13.51 26.77
N GLY A 433 -4.87 13.73 27.49
CA GLY A 433 -4.60 13.08 28.78
C GLY A 433 -5.38 13.65 29.98
N GLY A 434 -6.08 14.78 29.81
CA GLY A 434 -6.76 15.51 30.90
C GLY A 434 -8.14 14.99 31.31
N GLN A 435 -8.79 14.12 30.53
CA GLN A 435 -10.08 13.51 30.88
C GLN A 435 -9.89 12.12 31.52
N ARG A 436 -9.06 12.03 32.55
CA ARG A 436 -9.20 10.95 33.55
C ARG A 436 -10.22 11.41 34.58
N TYR A 437 -11.47 11.01 34.39
CA TYR A 437 -12.50 11.09 35.43
C TYR A 437 -12.00 10.34 36.68
N ASP A 438 -11.77 11.08 37.77
CA ASP A 438 -11.70 10.55 39.13
C ASP A 438 -13.07 9.96 39.50
N GLN A 439 -13.30 8.69 39.18
CA GLN A 439 -14.40 7.88 39.72
C GLN A 439 -13.89 6.90 40.78
N ARG A 440 -13.00 7.37 41.66
CA ARG A 440 -12.64 6.64 42.88
C ARG A 440 -13.18 7.38 44.10
N GLY A 441 -14.46 7.20 44.35
CA GLY A 441 -15.06 7.69 45.57
C GLY A 441 -16.55 7.45 45.64
N GLN A 442 -16.99 6.19 45.62
CA GLN A 442 -18.18 5.76 46.36
C GLN A 442 -18.40 4.24 46.28
N GLY A 443 -18.57 3.65 47.45
CA GLY A 443 -19.42 2.47 47.63
C GLY A 443 -18.71 1.13 47.71
N THR A 444 -18.39 0.69 48.94
CA THR A 444 -19.02 -0.51 49.53
C THR A 444 -18.75 -0.53 51.03
N GLY A 445 -19.77 -0.29 51.83
CA GLY A 445 -19.78 -0.51 53.28
C GLY A 445 -21.21 -0.82 53.70
N ALA A 446 -21.42 -2.05 54.14
CA ALA A 446 -22.71 -2.71 54.27
C ALA A 446 -23.39 -2.49 55.64
N ASN A 447 -24.69 -2.84 55.64
CA ASN A 447 -25.48 -3.42 56.75
C ASN A 447 -26.20 -2.50 57.77
N ASN A 448 -27.54 -2.59 57.67
CA ASN A 448 -28.52 -2.90 58.73
C ASN A 448 -28.80 -1.83 59.81
N VAL A 449 -30.03 -1.29 59.85
CA VAL A 449 -30.94 -1.14 61.01
C VAL A 449 -32.27 -0.48 60.56
N GLN A 450 -33.32 -0.88 61.27
CA GLN A 450 -34.79 -0.77 61.14
C GLN A 450 -35.46 0.60 60.84
N PRO A 451 -36.79 0.60 60.52
CA PRO A 451 -37.54 1.81 60.19
C PRO A 451 -38.13 2.48 61.44
N ILE A 452 -38.01 3.81 61.53
CA ILE A 452 -38.75 4.63 62.49
C ILE A 452 -39.48 5.75 61.73
N ARG A 453 -40.79 5.83 62.03
CA ARG A 453 -41.73 6.89 61.65
C ARG A 453 -41.30 8.26 62.16
N GLY A 454 -41.63 9.30 61.39
CA GLY A 454 -42.32 10.47 61.93
C GLY A 454 -41.73 11.83 61.59
N LEU A 455 -42.60 12.66 60.99
CA LEU A 455 -42.68 14.13 61.08
C LEU A 455 -41.52 14.91 60.43
N ALA A 456 -41.68 16.13 59.95
CA ALA A 456 -42.76 16.98 59.45
C ALA A 456 -42.01 18.27 59.01
N GLU A 457 -42.65 19.09 58.15
CA GLU A 457 -42.24 20.47 57.81
C GLU A 457 -41.01 20.56 56.88
N GLY A 458 -40.98 21.37 55.83
CA GLY A 458 -41.87 22.40 55.32
C GLY A 458 -41.06 23.34 54.42
N SER A 459 -41.76 24.05 53.54
CA SER A 459 -41.31 25.25 52.80
C SER A 459 -40.48 25.07 51.52
N GLY A 460 -40.91 25.76 50.46
CA GLY A 460 -39.97 26.28 49.44
C GLY A 460 -40.44 26.34 47.99
N TYR A 461 -41.46 27.15 47.70
CA TYR A 461 -41.76 27.89 46.45
C TYR A 461 -41.05 27.55 45.11
N ALA A 462 -41.90 27.25 44.12
CA ALA A 462 -42.04 27.90 42.79
C ALA A 462 -40.79 28.20 41.93
N TYR A 463 -40.69 27.55 40.77
CA TYR A 463 -40.86 28.18 39.44
C TYR A 463 -40.77 27.12 38.32
N MET A 464 -41.85 26.97 37.53
CA MET A 464 -41.80 26.35 36.21
C MET A 464 -41.69 27.45 35.14
N PRO A 465 -41.04 27.17 34.01
CA PRO A 465 -41.50 27.71 32.73
C PRO A 465 -41.96 26.58 31.80
N GLN A 466 -43.16 26.78 31.28
CA GLN A 466 -43.82 26.00 30.24
C GLN A 466 -42.93 25.87 28.99
N ARG A 467 -42.74 24.65 28.49
CA ARG A 467 -42.36 24.40 27.10
C ARG A 467 -43.61 24.01 26.33
N HIS A 468 -43.89 24.79 25.28
CA HIS A 468 -44.87 24.49 24.26
C HIS A 468 -44.53 23.17 23.56
N GLU A 469 -45.44 22.21 23.65
CA GLU A 469 -45.52 21.08 22.72
C GLU A 469 -46.28 21.54 21.48
N ILE A 470 -45.65 21.41 20.31
CA ILE A 470 -46.31 21.35 19.01
C ILE A 470 -45.85 20.03 18.40
N ASN A 471 -46.73 19.05 18.37
CA ASN A 471 -46.59 17.84 17.58
C ASN A 471 -47.85 17.74 16.72
N ASP A 472 -47.75 18.24 15.50
CA ASP A 472 -48.71 17.98 14.44
C ASP A 472 -48.49 16.54 13.95
N ARG A 473 -49.53 15.74 14.19
CA ARG A 473 -49.65 14.34 13.80
C ARG A 473 -50.54 14.30 12.56
N GLU A 474 -49.93 14.29 11.39
CA GLU A 474 -50.63 13.97 10.14
C GLU A 474 -50.63 12.44 9.95
N GLU A 475 -51.82 11.86 10.12
CA GLU A 475 -52.12 10.46 9.84
C GLU A 475 -52.43 10.32 8.33
N SER A 476 -51.70 9.43 7.66
CA SER A 476 -51.97 8.99 6.29
C SER A 476 -52.62 7.59 6.33
N PRO A 477 -53.70 7.33 5.56
CA PRO A 477 -54.37 6.05 5.58
C PRO A 477 -53.71 5.06 4.62
N PHE A 478 -53.25 3.93 5.16
CA PHE A 478 -52.89 2.75 4.40
C PHE A 478 -54.17 1.91 4.18
N GLU A 479 -54.52 1.65 2.93
CA GLU A 479 -55.57 0.70 2.55
C GLU A 479 -55.02 -0.74 2.60
N ASP A 480 -55.66 -1.58 3.40
CA ASP A 480 -55.39 -3.00 3.54
C ASP A 480 -55.76 -3.76 2.26
N THR A 481 -54.74 -4.28 1.58
CA THR A 481 -54.91 -5.26 0.50
C THR A 481 -54.90 -6.66 1.08
N VAL A 482 -56.05 -7.32 1.02
CA VAL A 482 -56.29 -8.71 1.43
C VAL A 482 -55.43 -9.66 0.58
N TRP A 483 -54.53 -10.40 1.23
CA TRP A 483 -53.71 -11.45 0.63
C TRP A 483 -54.42 -12.80 0.79
N THR A 484 -54.93 -13.37 -0.29
CA THR A 484 -55.46 -14.75 -0.35
C THR A 484 -54.35 -15.73 -0.76
N PRO A 485 -54.12 -16.83 -0.02
CA PRO A 485 -53.16 -17.85 -0.43
C PRO A 485 -53.78 -18.80 -1.48
N PRO A 486 -53.00 -19.28 -2.48
CA PRO A 486 -53.51 -20.23 -3.45
C PRO A 486 -53.59 -21.65 -2.87
N PHE A 487 -54.66 -22.32 -3.30
CA PHE A 487 -55.07 -23.70 -3.10
C PHE A 487 -53.93 -24.74 -3.20
N TYR A 488 -53.89 -25.65 -2.23
CA TYR A 488 -53.30 -26.98 -2.38
C TYR A 488 -54.16 -27.81 -3.33
N GLY A 489 -53.65 -28.08 -4.53
CA GLY A 489 -54.21 -29.07 -5.44
C GLY A 489 -53.78 -30.48 -5.02
N GLN A 490 -54.75 -31.29 -4.59
CA GLN A 490 -54.62 -32.74 -4.46
C GLN A 490 -54.45 -33.36 -5.86
N GLY A 491 -53.33 -34.03 -6.08
CA GLY A 491 -53.04 -34.80 -7.29
C GLY A 491 -52.99 -36.29 -6.98
N ASN A 492 -54.09 -36.96 -7.31
CA ASN A 492 -54.29 -38.36 -7.70
C ASN A 492 -53.21 -39.40 -7.33
N GLU A 493 -53.60 -40.29 -6.42
CA GLU A 493 -53.13 -41.67 -6.35
C GLU A 493 -53.62 -42.45 -7.57
N ALA A 494 -52.70 -43.05 -8.32
CA ALA A 494 -52.94 -44.15 -9.24
C ALA A 494 -51.93 -45.25 -8.89
N GLY A 495 -52.46 -46.45 -8.66
CA GLY A 495 -51.78 -47.52 -7.96
C GLY A 495 -50.83 -48.37 -8.79
N PHE A 496 -50.14 -49.25 -8.07
CA PHE A 496 -49.56 -50.49 -8.57
C PHE A 496 -49.55 -51.56 -7.45
N GLY A 497 -50.29 -52.64 -7.70
CA GLY A 497 -49.93 -54.03 -7.36
C GLY A 497 -50.03 -54.52 -5.91
N GLN A 498 -51.10 -55.26 -5.58
CA GLN A 498 -51.14 -56.73 -5.59
C GLN A 498 -52.58 -57.23 -5.50
#